data_AF-A0A1I1CPT2-F1
#
_entry.id   AF-A0A1I1CPT2-F1
#
_cell.length_a   1.000
_cell.length_b   1.000
_cell.length_c   1.000
_cell.angle_alpha   90.00
_cell.angle_beta   90.00
_cell.angle_gamma   90.00
#
_symmetry.space_group_name_H-M   'P 1'
#
loop_
_entity.id
_entity.type
_entity.pdbx_description
1 polymer ?
#
loop_
_entity_poly.entity_id
_entity_poly.type
_entity_poly.pdbx_seq_one_letter_code
_entity_poly.pdbx_strand_id
1 'polypeptide(L)'
;MHMPIQFDTLDYAKRLASAGVPTQQAEAHAMALGEVLGSAVVVHGELAALERTLLGEIKLLSQNVDTKLGALEAKIDALELRLDTKIDALEQKFDARLERLDLRHGADMKHVYWMMSTLILLNLGILSKLMLQ
;
A
#
# COMPACT_ATOMS: atom_id res chain seq x y z
N MET A 1 17.88 10.15 33.47
CA MET A 1 17.95 10.37 34.93
C MET A 1 17.46 11.78 35.22
N HIS A 2 16.16 11.94 35.52
CA HIS A 2 15.62 13.25 35.89
C HIS A 2 15.55 13.28 37.42
N MET A 3 16.49 13.94 38.07
CA MET A 3 16.46 14.10 39.52
C MET A 3 15.42 15.18 39.82
N PRO A 4 14.33 14.88 40.54
CA PRO A 4 13.43 15.92 40.97
C PRO A 4 14.23 16.82 41.93
N ILE A 5 14.42 18.08 41.56
CA ILE A 5 14.99 19.08 42.46
C ILE A 5 13.96 19.23 43.58
N GLN A 6 14.15 18.51 44.69
CA GLN A 6 13.34 18.70 45.88
C GLN A 6 13.76 20.04 46.51
N PHE A 7 13.03 21.09 46.18
CA PHE A 7 13.22 22.39 46.79
C PHE A 7 12.68 22.35 48.22
N ASP A 8 13.58 22.33 49.19
CA ASP A 8 13.22 22.43 50.62
C ASP A 8 13.06 23.91 50.99
N THR A 9 11.80 24.35 51.04
CA THR A 9 11.40 25.71 51.41
C THR A 9 11.96 26.13 52.78
N LEU A 10 12.08 25.19 53.73
CA LEU A 10 12.52 25.48 55.09
C LEU A 10 14.04 25.68 55.16
N ASP A 11 14.82 24.82 54.48
CA ASP A 11 16.27 24.98 54.40
C ASP A 11 16.66 26.26 53.65
N TYR A 12 15.95 26.59 52.57
CA TYR A 12 16.16 27.81 51.81
C TYR A 12 15.85 29.08 52.63
N ALA A 13 14.75 29.11 53.38
CA ALA A 13 14.41 30.23 54.27
C ALA A 13 15.49 30.43 55.36
N LYS A 14 15.98 29.34 55.97
CA LYS A 14 17.05 29.40 56.98
C LYS A 14 18.36 29.97 56.41
N ARG A 15 18.70 29.60 55.18
CA ARG A 15 19.88 30.14 54.47
C ARG A 15 19.75 31.62 54.14
N LEU A 16 18.56 32.10 53.77
CA LEU A 16 18.33 33.53 53.58
C LEU A 16 18.43 34.31 54.90
N ALA A 17 17.87 33.76 55.97
CA ALA A 17 17.91 34.37 57.29
C ALA A 17 19.34 34.47 57.83
N SER A 18 20.16 33.42 57.65
CA SER A 18 21.57 33.45 58.04
C SER A 18 22.42 34.39 57.19
N ALA A 19 21.98 34.74 55.98
CA ALA A 19 22.59 35.75 55.12
C ALA A 19 22.16 37.19 55.46
N GLY A 20 21.35 37.39 56.51
CA GLY A 20 20.92 38.71 57.00
C GLY A 20 19.58 39.20 56.45
N VAL A 21 18.83 38.38 55.71
CA VAL A 21 17.46 38.71 55.31
C VAL A 21 16.53 38.54 56.53
N PRO A 22 15.62 39.50 56.82
CA PRO A 22 14.63 39.33 57.89
C PRO A 22 13.83 38.04 57.72
N THR A 23 13.61 37.31 58.82
CA THR A 23 12.99 35.96 58.80
C THR A 23 11.68 35.92 58.03
N GLN A 24 10.85 36.95 58.22
CA GLN A 24 9.56 37.07 57.55
C GLN A 24 9.68 37.26 56.03
N GLN A 25 10.73 37.96 55.56
CA GLN A 25 11.03 38.10 54.14
C GLN A 25 11.68 36.83 53.57
N ALA A 26 12.52 36.17 54.35
CA ALA A 26 13.15 34.91 53.96
C ALA A 26 12.12 33.80 53.72
N GLU A 27 11.12 33.68 54.61
CA GLU A 27 9.99 32.77 54.46
C GLU A 27 9.13 33.12 53.25
N ALA A 28 8.78 34.40 53.06
CA ALA A 28 8.00 34.84 51.90
C ALA A 28 8.71 34.56 50.56
N HIS A 29 10.02 34.80 50.48
CA HIS A 29 10.84 34.49 49.31
C HIS A 29 10.93 32.99 49.05
N ALA A 30 11.12 32.19 50.10
CA ALA A 30 11.15 30.74 49.98
C ALA A 30 9.82 30.18 49.47
N MET A 31 8.71 30.69 49.99
CA MET A 31 7.37 30.23 49.62
C MET A 31 7.05 30.58 48.17
N ALA A 32 7.32 31.82 47.72
CA ALA A 32 7.12 32.23 46.34
C ALA A 32 7.98 31.42 45.35
N LEU A 33 9.24 31.14 45.69
CA LEU A 33 10.11 30.32 44.85
C LEU A 33 9.66 28.86 44.80
N GLY A 34 9.21 28.31 45.93
CA GLY A 34 8.63 26.97 46.01
C GLY A 34 7.36 26.81 45.17
N GLU A 35 6.51 27.83 45.13
CA GLU A 35 5.30 27.86 44.31
C GLU A 35 5.63 27.88 42.80
N VAL A 36 6.58 28.72 42.38
CA VAL A 36 7.04 28.78 40.97
C VAL A 36 7.71 27.47 40.54
N LEU A 37 8.54 26.87 41.40
CA LEU A 37 9.18 25.59 41.11
C LEU A 37 8.19 24.41 41.11
N GLY A 38 7.18 24.44 41.99
CA GLY A 38 6.09 23.47 41.99
C GLY A 38 5.29 23.51 40.69
N SER A 39 5.00 24.70 40.18
CA SER A 39 4.39 24.92 38.86
C SER A 39 5.24 24.32 37.72
N ALA A 40 6.56 24.53 37.71
CA ALA A 40 7.45 23.99 36.69
C ALA A 40 7.50 22.45 36.68
N VAL A 41 7.37 21.80 37.84
CA VAL A 41 7.32 20.33 37.96
C VAL A 41 6.03 19.75 37.37
N VAL A 42 4.89 20.45 37.49
CA VAL A 42 3.62 20.02 36.88
C VAL A 42 3.74 19.98 35.35
N VAL A 43 4.42 20.96 34.74
CA VAL A 43 4.65 21.00 33.28
C VAL A 43 5.44 19.78 32.79
N HIS A 44 6.38 19.26 33.58
CA HIS A 44 7.11 18.03 33.21
C HIS A 44 6.21 16.78 33.25
N GLY A 45 5.27 16.72 34.19
CA GLY A 45 4.28 15.63 34.26
C GLY A 45 3.35 15.63 33.05
N GLU A 46 2.84 16.81 32.68
CA GLU A 46 1.99 17.00 31.50
C GLU A 46 2.74 16.71 30.20
N LEU A 47 3.99 17.14 30.09
CA LEU A 47 4.84 16.84 28.93
C LEU A 47 5.09 15.33 28.79
N ALA A 48 5.37 14.64 29.88
CA ALA A 48 5.54 13.19 29.87
C ALA A 48 4.23 12.44 29.55
N ALA A 49 3.07 13.00 29.92
CA ALA A 49 1.78 12.44 29.53
C ALA A 49 1.55 12.65 28.02
N LEU A 50 1.81 13.85 27.50
CA LEU A 50 1.71 14.17 26.08
C LEU A 50 2.63 13.31 25.22
N GLU A 51 3.87 13.09 25.65
CA GLU A 51 4.83 12.21 24.95
C GLU A 51 4.30 10.78 24.83
N ARG A 52 3.74 10.23 25.92
CA ARG A 52 3.14 8.89 25.91
C ARG A 52 1.93 8.81 24.98
N THR A 53 1.07 9.83 24.99
CA THR A 53 -0.09 9.92 24.10
C THR A 53 0.37 9.95 22.64
N LEU A 54 1.33 10.80 22.31
CA LEU A 54 1.86 10.94 20.94
C LEU A 54 2.50 9.64 20.45
N LEU A 55 3.30 8.98 21.29
CA LEU A 55 3.87 7.66 20.95
C LEU A 55 2.77 6.61 20.73
N GLY A 56 1.70 6.66 21.50
CA GLY A 56 0.52 5.82 21.31
C GLY A 56 -0.18 6.06 19.97
N GLU A 57 -0.42 7.32 19.63
CA GLU A 57 -1.03 7.71 18.36
C GLU A 57 -0.17 7.34 17.15
N ILE A 58 1.15 7.57 17.23
CA ILE A 58 2.11 7.17 16.19
C ILE A 58 2.06 5.65 15.99
N LYS A 59 2.01 4.87 17.08
CA LYS A 59 1.92 3.41 16.99
C LYS A 59 0.61 2.96 16.34
N LEU A 60 -0.51 3.57 16.71
CA LEU A 60 -1.82 3.28 16.09
C LEU A 60 -1.84 3.66 14.61
N LEU A 61 -1.25 4.80 14.25
CA LEU A 61 -1.14 5.22 12.87
C LEU A 61 -0.27 4.26 12.06
N SER A 62 0.87 3.83 12.60
CA SER A 62 1.73 2.81 11.97
C SER A 62 0.96 1.53 11.71
N GLN A 63 0.23 1.01 12.70
CA GLN A 63 -0.58 -0.20 12.53
C GLN A 63 -1.69 -0.03 11.49
N ASN A 64 -2.33 1.13 11.44
CA ASN A 64 -3.34 1.43 10.42
C ASN A 64 -2.72 1.50 9.02
N VAL A 65 -1.51 2.04 8.89
CA VAL A 65 -0.77 2.04 7.62
C VAL A 65 -0.40 0.62 7.21
N ASP A 66 0.16 -0.18 8.11
CA ASP A 66 0.55 -1.58 7.83
C ASP A 66 -0.65 -2.43 7.38
N THR A 67 -1.79 -2.28 8.07
CA THR A 67 -3.03 -2.99 7.69
C THR A 67 -3.57 -2.54 6.34
N LYS A 68 -3.51 -1.24 6.02
CA LYS A 68 -3.90 -0.73 4.70
C LYS A 68 -2.97 -1.19 3.58
N LEU A 69 -1.66 -1.26 3.85
CA LEU A 69 -0.67 -1.79 2.90
C LEU A 69 -0.94 -3.26 2.62
N GLY A 70 -1.09 -4.10 3.66
CA GLY A 70 -1.42 -5.52 3.47
C GLY A 70 -2.76 -5.73 2.73
N ALA A 71 -3.75 -4.88 2.99
CA ALA A 71 -5.02 -4.92 2.25
C ALA A 71 -4.86 -4.50 0.78
N LEU A 72 -3.91 -3.62 0.46
CA LEU A 72 -3.61 -3.22 -0.91
C LEU A 72 -2.82 -4.30 -1.66
N GLU A 73 -1.83 -4.92 -1.01
CA GLU A 73 -1.07 -6.07 -1.54
C GLU A 73 -2.03 -7.20 -1.92
N ALA A 74 -2.92 -7.60 -1.02
CA ALA A 74 -3.91 -8.65 -1.31
C ALA A 74 -4.86 -8.29 -2.47
N LYS A 75 -5.17 -7.01 -2.67
CA LYS A 75 -5.97 -6.55 -3.82
C LYS A 75 -5.17 -6.59 -5.12
N ILE A 76 -3.87 -6.31 -5.07
CA ILE A 76 -2.99 -6.41 -6.23
C ILE A 76 -2.88 -7.88 -6.65
N ASP A 77 -2.59 -8.79 -5.73
CA ASP A 77 -2.52 -10.24 -6.01
C ASP A 77 -3.82 -10.76 -6.63
N ALA A 78 -4.97 -10.33 -6.10
CA ALA A 78 -6.27 -10.71 -6.63
C ALA A 78 -6.53 -10.14 -8.04
N LEU A 79 -6.01 -8.94 -8.34
CA LEU A 79 -6.11 -8.34 -9.67
C LEU A 79 -5.19 -9.05 -10.67
N GLU A 80 -3.97 -9.39 -10.27
CA GLU A 80 -3.01 -10.15 -11.09
C GLU A 80 -3.61 -11.50 -11.49
N LEU A 81 -4.09 -12.30 -10.53
CA LEU A 81 -4.75 -13.58 -10.81
C LEU A 81 -5.98 -13.42 -11.73
N ARG A 82 -6.75 -12.35 -11.55
CA ARG A 82 -7.92 -12.05 -12.40
C ARG A 82 -7.51 -11.67 -13.82
N LEU A 83 -6.37 -11.01 -13.99
CA LEU A 83 -5.84 -10.66 -15.31
C LEU A 83 -5.30 -11.90 -16.02
N ASP A 84 -4.51 -12.73 -15.33
CA ASP A 84 -4.00 -13.99 -15.88
C ASP A 84 -5.12 -14.89 -16.37
N THR A 85 -6.12 -15.13 -15.53
CA THR A 85 -7.30 -15.94 -15.92
C THR A 85 -8.07 -15.36 -17.11
N LYS A 86 -8.11 -14.03 -17.25
CA LYS A 86 -8.74 -13.39 -18.41
C LYS A 86 -7.89 -13.51 -19.66
N ILE A 87 -6.57 -13.44 -19.54
CA ILE A 87 -5.62 -13.61 -20.64
C ILE A 87 -5.73 -15.05 -21.15
N ASP A 88 -5.64 -16.05 -20.28
CA ASP A 88 -5.81 -17.46 -20.62
C ASP A 88 -7.13 -17.73 -21.37
N ALA A 89 -8.23 -17.15 -20.88
CA ALA A 89 -9.53 -17.28 -21.52
C ALA A 89 -9.59 -16.61 -22.90
N LEU A 90 -8.87 -15.50 -23.10
CA LEU A 90 -8.77 -14.84 -24.40
C LEU A 90 -7.90 -15.65 -25.36
N GLU A 91 -6.78 -16.19 -24.91
CA GLU A 91 -5.89 -17.06 -25.69
C GLU A 91 -6.66 -18.28 -26.21
N GLN A 92 -7.35 -19.02 -25.33
CA GLN A 92 -8.18 -20.16 -25.73
C GLN A 92 -9.26 -19.78 -26.74
N LYS A 93 -9.87 -18.60 -26.59
CA LYS A 93 -10.88 -18.11 -27.53
C LYS A 93 -10.28 -17.75 -28.89
N PHE A 94 -9.06 -17.22 -28.92
CA PHE A 94 -8.34 -16.95 -30.16
C PHE A 94 -7.91 -18.23 -30.85
N ASP A 95 -7.34 -19.19 -30.13
CA ASP A 95 -6.96 -20.50 -30.67
C ASP A 95 -8.17 -21.21 -31.29
N ALA A 96 -9.30 -21.26 -30.57
CA ALA A 96 -10.53 -21.85 -31.09
C ALA A 96 -11.09 -21.10 -32.32
N ARG A 97 -10.80 -19.80 -32.49
CA ARG A 97 -11.19 -19.04 -33.69
C ARG A 97 -10.25 -19.33 -34.86
N LEU A 98 -8.95 -19.44 -34.60
CA LEU A 98 -7.94 -19.80 -35.60
C LEU A 98 -8.20 -21.21 -36.13
N GLU A 99 -8.44 -22.18 -35.27
CA GLU A 99 -8.77 -23.56 -35.66
C GLU A 99 -10.01 -23.61 -36.57
N ARG A 100 -11.06 -22.84 -36.24
CA ARG A 100 -12.26 -22.75 -37.10
C ARG A 100 -11.96 -22.12 -38.46
N LEU A 101 -11.09 -21.11 -38.51
CA LEU A 101 -10.68 -20.50 -39.78
C LEU A 101 -9.87 -21.47 -40.62
N ASP A 102 -8.94 -22.20 -40.01
CA ASP A 102 -8.12 -23.21 -40.70
C ASP A 102 -8.98 -24.34 -41.28
N LEU A 103 -9.97 -24.83 -40.52
CA LEU A 103 -10.93 -25.82 -41.00
C LEU A 103 -11.75 -25.30 -42.19
N ARG A 104 -12.23 -24.05 -42.11
CA ARG A 104 -13.00 -23.43 -43.21
C ARG A 104 -12.14 -23.27 -44.46
N HIS A 105 -10.97 -22.65 -44.34
CA HIS A 105 -10.06 -22.46 -45.46
C HIS A 105 -9.60 -23.79 -46.05
N GLY A 106 -9.35 -24.80 -45.21
CA GLY A 106 -9.05 -26.15 -45.66
C GLY A 106 -10.18 -26.79 -46.47
N ALA A 107 -11.44 -26.60 -46.05
CA ALA A 107 -12.61 -27.06 -46.79
C ALA A 107 -12.78 -26.32 -48.12
N ASP A 108 -12.71 -24.98 -48.10
CA ASP A 108 -12.83 -24.14 -49.29
C ASP A 108 -11.74 -24.48 -50.31
N MET A 109 -10.51 -24.68 -49.84
CA MET A 109 -9.39 -25.09 -50.69
C MET A 109 -9.62 -26.45 -51.33
N LYS A 110 -10.14 -27.45 -50.59
CA LYS A 110 -10.50 -28.75 -51.15
C LYS A 110 -11.59 -28.63 -52.23
N HIS A 111 -12.60 -27.78 -51.99
CA HIS A 111 -13.64 -27.51 -52.99
C HIS A 111 -13.06 -26.89 -54.27
N VAL A 112 -12.15 -25.92 -54.14
CA VAL A 112 -11.45 -25.33 -55.28
C VAL A 112 -10.63 -26.36 -56.04
N TYR A 113 -9.85 -27.19 -55.34
CA TYR A 113 -9.08 -28.28 -55.97
C TYR A 113 -9.99 -29.25 -56.74
N TRP A 114 -11.16 -29.60 -56.17
CA TRP A 114 -12.11 -30.48 -56.83
C TRP A 114 -12.68 -29.87 -58.11
N MET A 115 -13.11 -28.60 -58.06
CA MET A 115 -13.64 -27.88 -59.22
C MET A 115 -12.60 -27.65 -60.32
N MET A 116 -11.35 -27.36 -59.95
CA MET A 116 -10.26 -27.24 -60.92
C MET A 116 -9.96 -28.58 -61.59
N SER A 117 -9.99 -29.68 -60.83
CA SER A 117 -9.78 -31.03 -61.37
C SER A 117 -10.85 -31.40 -62.39
N THR A 118 -12.13 -31.13 -62.10
CA THR A 118 -13.23 -31.39 -63.05
C THR A 118 -13.16 -30.49 -64.28
N LEU A 119 -12.79 -29.22 -64.12
CA LEU A 119 -12.61 -28.27 -65.23
C LEU A 119 -11.47 -28.70 -66.16
N ILE A 120 -10.32 -29.13 -65.62
CA ILE A 120 -9.19 -29.66 -66.40
C ILE A 120 -9.62 -30.91 -67.17
N LEU A 121 -10.31 -31.84 -66.51
CA LEU A 121 -10.76 -33.09 -67.15
C LEU A 121 -11.74 -32.81 -68.30
N LEU A 122 -12.67 -31.87 -68.11
CA LEU A 122 -13.60 -31.43 -69.15
C LEU A 122 -12.86 -30.81 -70.34
N ASN A 123 -11.92 -29.90 -70.09
CA ASN A 123 -11.13 -29.25 -71.14
C ASN A 123 -10.29 -30.27 -71.93
N LEU A 124 -9.67 -31.24 -71.27
CA LEU A 124 -8.92 -32.33 -71.93
C LEU A 124 -9.81 -33.22 -72.80
N GLY A 125 -11.03 -33.53 -72.34
CA GLY A 125 -12.01 -34.31 -73.10
C GLY A 125 -12.47 -33.59 -74.38
N ILE A 126 -12.75 -32.29 -74.27
CA ILE A 126 -13.10 -31.45 -75.43
C ILE A 126 -11.92 -31.40 -76.43
N LEU A 127 -10.69 -31.20 -75.96
CA LEU A 127 -9.50 -31.14 -76.80
C LEU A 127 -9.23 -32.47 -77.53
N SER A 128 -9.39 -33.60 -76.83
CA SER A 128 -9.26 -34.94 -77.43
C SER A 128 -10.27 -35.17 -78.54
N LYS A 129 -11.53 -34.75 -78.34
CA LYS A 129 -12.58 -34.86 -79.35
C LYS A 129 -12.27 -33.99 -80.57
N LEU A 130 -11.75 -32.78 -80.37
CA LEU A 130 -11.38 -31.86 -81.45
C LEU A 130 -10.21 -32.39 -82.30
N MET A 131 -9.24 -33.09 -81.69
CA MET A 131 -8.10 -33.69 -82.40
C MET A 131 -8.45 -34.96 -83.20
N LEU A 132 -9.58 -35.60 -82.91
CA LEU A 132 -10.05 -36.81 -83.60
C LEU A 132 -10.98 -36.51 -84.80
N GLN A 133 -11.36 -35.24 -85.01
CA GLN A 133 -12.11 -34.76 -86.18
C GLN A 133 -11.17 -34.16 -87.23
#